data_AF-A0A8T4TCC2-F1
#
_entry.id   AF-A0A8T4TCC2-F1
#
_cell.length_a   1.000
_cell.length_b   1.000
_cell.length_c   1.000
_cell.angle_alpha   90.00
_cell.angle_beta   90.00
_cell.angle_gamma   90.00
#
_symmetry.space_group_name_H-M   'P 1'
#
loop_
_entity.id
_entity.type
_entity.pdbx_description
1 polymer ?
#
loop_
_entity_poly.entity_id
_entity_poly.type
_entity_poly.pdbx_seq_one_letter_code
_entity_poly.pdbx_strand_id
1 'polypeptide(L)' 'PVIATRLGFSEYINDMENGLLVNYDKHDLLNKISLLMEEDQLRRNIKKNARKTAVKFDKQIMINKYYGLYKEII' A
#
# COMPACT_ATOMS: atom_id res chain seq x y z
N PRO A 1 -7.04 5.44 -3.26
CA PRO A 1 -6.87 4.09 -2.67
C PRO A 1 -6.52 3.13 -3.79
N VAL A 2 -5.91 1.99 -3.47
CA VAL A 2 -5.63 0.92 -4.44
C VAL A 2 -6.33 -0.36 -3.95
N ILE A 3 -6.84 -1.15 -4.89
CA ILE A 3 -7.26 -2.54 -4.65
C ILE A 3 -6.27 -3.41 -5.41
N ALA A 4 -5.63 -4.36 -4.73
CA ALA A 4 -4.61 -5.20 -5.33
C ALA A 4 -4.75 -6.65 -4.87
N THR A 5 -4.28 -7.59 -5.68
CA THR A 5 -4.22 -9.00 -5.29
C THR A 5 -3.19 -9.20 -4.16
N ARG A 6 -3.39 -10.15 -3.25
CA ARG A 6 -2.43 -10.41 -2.16
C ARG A 6 -1.01 -10.71 -2.64
N LEU A 7 -0.86 -11.45 -3.75
CA LEU A 7 0.44 -11.88 -4.25
C LEU A 7 1.30 -10.66 -4.64
N GLY A 8 2.47 -10.52 -3.99
CA GLY A 8 3.44 -9.43 -4.22
C GLY A 8 3.08 -8.09 -3.56
N PHE A 9 1.80 -7.72 -3.57
CA PHE A 9 1.38 -6.44 -2.98
C PHE A 9 1.29 -6.46 -1.45
N SER A 10 1.15 -7.64 -0.83
CA SER A 10 1.10 -7.76 0.64
C SER A 10 2.40 -7.37 1.34
N GLU A 11 3.50 -7.17 0.61
CA GLU A 11 4.78 -6.73 1.17
C GLU A 11 4.77 -5.25 1.60
N TYR A 12 3.90 -4.45 1.00
CA TYR A 12 3.84 -2.99 1.25
C TYR A 12 2.41 -2.44 1.38
N ILE A 13 1.39 -3.26 1.10
CA ILE A 13 -0.01 -2.95 1.39
C ILE A 13 -0.46 -3.76 2.61
N ASN A 14 -0.90 -3.04 3.65
CA ASN A 14 -1.64 -3.54 4.78
C ASN A 14 -3.14 -3.40 4.47
N ASP A 15 -3.85 -4.53 4.36
CA ASP A 15 -5.29 -4.54 4.05
C ASP A 15 -6.08 -3.67 5.04
N MET A 16 -7.06 -2.93 4.52
CA MET A 16 -7.91 -1.97 5.24
C MET A 16 -7.17 -0.74 5.84
N GLU A 17 -5.85 -0.69 5.81
CA GLU A 17 -5.07 0.42 6.39
C GLU A 17 -4.60 1.41 5.32
N ASN A 18 -3.85 0.93 4.33
CA ASN A 18 -3.21 1.75 3.29
C ASN A 18 -3.55 1.28 1.86
N GLY A 19 -4.36 0.25 1.74
CA GLY A 19 -4.95 -0.27 0.52
C GLY A 19 -5.93 -1.39 0.86
N LEU A 20 -6.53 -1.99 -0.15
CA LEU A 20 -7.38 -3.16 0.02
C LEU A 20 -6.76 -4.34 -0.72
N LEU A 21 -6.62 -5.46 -0.03
CA LEU A 21 -6.13 -6.70 -0.61
C LEU A 21 -7.29 -7.64 -0.92
N VAL A 22 -7.26 -8.22 -2.11
CA VAL A 22 -8.22 -9.21 -2.59
C VAL A 22 -7.55 -10.53 -2.93
N ASN A 23 -8.30 -11.62 -2.81
CA ASN A 23 -7.98 -12.89 -3.44
C ASN A 23 -8.39 -12.85 -4.92
N TYR A 24 -7.99 -13.86 -5.70
CA TYR A 24 -8.48 -14.07 -7.07
C TYR A 24 -9.92 -14.61 -7.06
N ASP A 25 -10.81 -13.83 -6.47
CA ASP A 25 -12.23 -14.12 -6.33
C ASP A 25 -13.06 -12.91 -6.75
N LYS A 26 -14.07 -13.13 -7.60
CA LYS A 26 -14.89 -12.06 -8.16
C LYS A 26 -15.70 -11.34 -7.09
N HIS A 27 -16.23 -12.07 -6.11
CA HIS A 27 -17.04 -11.49 -5.05
C HIS A 27 -16.20 -10.64 -4.12
N ASP A 28 -15.00 -11.08 -3.78
CA ASP A 28 -14.05 -10.30 -2.97
C ASP A 28 -13.69 -8.95 -3.64
N LEU A 29 -13.39 -8.98 -4.95
CA LEU A 29 -13.13 -7.74 -5.70
C LEU A 29 -14.34 -6.80 -5.70
N LEU A 30 -15.53 -7.31 -5.98
CA LEU A 30 -16.77 -6.52 -5.96
C LEU A 30 -17.00 -5.89 -4.59
N ASN A 31 -16.86 -6.68 -3.51
CA ASN A 31 -17.06 -6.21 -2.14
C ASN A 31 -16.08 -5.08 -1.79
N LYS A 32 -14.80 -5.20 -2.15
CA LYS A 32 -13.81 -4.15 -1.87
C LYS A 32 -14.04 -2.89 -2.73
N ILE A 33 -14.54 -3.02 -3.96
CA ILE A 33 -14.95 -1.88 -4.79
C ILE A 33 -16.13 -1.16 -4.12
N SER A 34 -17.21 -1.88 -3.79
CA SER A 34 -18.38 -1.32 -3.12
C SER A 34 -18.01 -0.61 -1.81
N LEU A 35 -17.20 -1.27 -0.97
CA LEU A 35 -16.72 -0.69 0.28
C LEU A 35 -16.02 0.66 0.06
N LEU A 36 -15.18 0.82 -0.97
CA LEU A 36 -14.57 2.11 -1.26
C LEU A 36 -15.57 3.13 -1.80
N MET A 37 -16.60 2.72 -2.52
CA MET A 37 -17.61 3.64 -3.07
C MET A 37 -18.54 4.16 -1.98
N GLU A 38 -18.92 3.31 -1.03
CA GLU A 38 -19.93 3.57 -0.01
C GLU A 38 -19.34 4.20 1.26
N GLU A 39 -18.17 3.73 1.71
CA GLU A 39 -17.57 4.16 2.99
C GLU A 39 -16.56 5.31 2.79
N ASP A 40 -17.10 6.53 2.70
CA ASP A 40 -16.34 7.76 2.47
C ASP A 40 -15.19 7.99 3.46
N GLN A 41 -15.47 7.79 4.75
CA GLN A 41 -14.47 8.02 5.81
C GLN A 41 -13.34 6.99 5.73
N LEU A 42 -13.67 5.72 5.50
CA LEU A 42 -12.70 4.66 5.28
C LEU A 42 -11.82 4.98 4.07
N ARG A 43 -12.44 5.35 2.94
CA ARG A 43 -11.74 5.71 1.71
C ARG A 43 -10.72 6.84 1.93
N ARG A 44 -11.11 7.87 2.69
CA ARG A 44 -10.23 9.01 3.03
C ARG A 44 -9.07 8.58 3.93
N ASN A 45 -9.33 7.76 4.94
CA ASN A 45 -8.31 7.22 5.84
C ASN A 45 -7.28 6.38 5.06
N ILE A 46 -7.74 5.44 4.21
CA ILE A 46 -6.89 4.63 3.35
C ILE A 46 -6.03 5.52 2.45
N LYS A 47 -6.61 6.56 1.82
CA LYS A 47 -5.85 7.48 0.95
C LYS A 47 -4.74 8.20 1.72
N LYS A 48 -5.02 8.69 2.93
CA LYS A 48 -4.05 9.37 3.79
C LYS A 48 -2.90 8.42 4.17
N ASN A 49 -3.23 7.20 4.57
CA ASN A 49 -2.24 6.20 4.97
C ASN A 49 -1.41 5.70 3.77
N ALA A 50 -2.04 5.47 2.62
CA ALA A 50 -1.36 5.12 1.37
C ALA A 50 -0.27 6.16 1.02
N ARG A 51 -0.58 7.46 1.17
CA ARG A 51 0.39 8.53 0.92
C ARG A 51 1.57 8.46 1.89
N LYS A 52 1.32 8.21 3.18
CA LYS A 52 2.39 8.04 4.18
C LYS A 52 3.25 6.82 3.88
N THR A 53 2.64 5.71 3.45
CA THR A 53 3.38 4.51 3.04
C THR A 53 4.24 4.78 1.81
N ALA A 54 3.70 5.42 0.78
CA ALA A 54 4.42 5.69 -0.46
C ALA A 54 5.68 6.53 -0.24
N VAL A 55 5.68 7.47 0.71
CA VAL A 55 6.86 8.26 1.07
C VAL A 55 8.04 7.39 1.51
N LYS A 56 7.80 6.24 2.15
CA LYS A 56 8.88 5.32 2.56
C LYS A 56 9.66 4.73 1.38
N PHE A 57 9.04 4.71 0.20
CA PHE A 57 9.61 4.21 -1.05
C PHE A 57 10.09 5.34 -1.96
N ASP A 58 10.20 6.57 -1.44
CA ASP A 58 10.78 7.68 -2.19
C ASP A 58 12.21 7.35 -2.63
N LYS A 59 12.53 7.71 -3.88
CA LYS A 59 13.82 7.39 -4.50
C LYS A 59 14.98 7.91 -3.66
N GLN A 60 14.90 9.14 -3.13
CA GLN A 60 15.99 9.73 -2.37
C GLN A 60 16.18 9.01 -1.03
N ILE A 61 15.09 8.63 -0.37
CA ILE A 61 15.13 7.82 0.85
C ILE A 61 15.81 6.48 0.59
N MET A 62 15.46 5.81 -0.51
CA MET A 62 16.08 4.54 -0.89
C MET A 62 17.57 4.71 -1.21
N ILE A 63 17.95 5.71 -2.01
CA ILE A 63 19.36 6.01 -2.31
C ILE A 63 20.16 6.21 -1.03
N ASN A 64 19.65 7.01 -0.09
CA ASN A 64 20.35 7.28 1.17
C ASN A 64 20.52 6.00 2.00
N LYS A 65 19.52 5.11 2.00
CA LYS A 65 19.60 3.81 2.69
C LYS A 65 20.69 2.93 2.09
N TYR A 66 20.75 2.81 0.76
CA TYR A 66 21.80 2.04 0.09
C TYR A 66 23.19 2.65 0.27
N TYR A 67 23.30 3.97 0.19
CA TYR A 67 24.57 4.67 0.42
C TYR A 67 25.11 4.45 1.83
N GLY A 68 24.24 4.48 2.85
CA GLY A 68 24.61 4.15 4.23
C GLY A 68 25.16 2.73 4.34
N LEU A 69 24.48 1.75 3.74
CA LEU A 69 24.96 0.36 3.73
C LEU A 69 26.34 0.22 3.08
N TYR A 70 26.59 0.86 1.92
CA TYR A 70 27.89 0.79 1.27
C TYR A 70 29.01 1.44 2.10
N LYS A 71 28.71 2.51 2.86
CA LYS A 71 29.66 3.15 3.78
C LYS A 71 30.04 2.31 4.98
N GLU A 72 29.21 1.35 5.39
CA GLU A 72 29.53 0.46 6.51
C GLU A 72 30.44 -0.70 6.08
N ILE A 73 30.47 -1.02 4.78
CA ILE A 73 31.19 -2.17 4.22
C ILE A 73 32.56 -1.77 3.66
N ILE A 74 32.71 -0.53 3.17
CA ILE A 74 33.95 0.03 2.61
C ILE A 74 34.63 0.92 3.64
#